data_AF-A0A6A4IDN3-F1
#
_entry.id   AF-A0A6A4IDN3-F1
#
_cell.length_a   1.000
_cell.length_b   1.000
_cell.length_c   1.000
_cell.angle_alpha   90.00
_cell.angle_beta   90.00
_cell.angle_gamma   90.00
#
_symmetry.space_group_name_H-M   'P 1'
#
loop_
_entity.id
_entity.type
_entity.pdbx_description
1 polymer ?
#
loop_
_entity_poly.entity_id
_entity_poly.type
_entity_poly.pdbx_seq_one_letter_code
_entity_poly.pdbx_strand_id
1 'polypeptide(L)'
;MTAAARPNNLLLSLWFILYQVSTQVLATPHSPSVANIYARKVDPIISYSSNGSVSILDPSTEEPIPQGPGTDGSGTNFSLPAIIWLVFLLVIGAPLAVAGIRGWRCTTGVATGLAAIVCSWAAIINSVDQEGISDTLITLIVLAFGFLGLIIGVFEFARLASMSVLCILGGLAFGLRVILIKKDLLTSSLAVNWVIVAVFGAAGGLLLIWKNRAAMARQFEAHLSSACASTGTFLAFLGIDLIMNRQSGLSFGLRSLFDNNDNHLAYFLESSYDPTLSTRILLIASMGLTYANSRSNF
;
A
#
# COMPACT_ATOMS: atom_id res chain seq x y z
N MET A 1 -3.33 45.34 -9.24
CA MET A 1 -2.02 44.67 -9.30
C MET A 1 -2.23 43.18 -9.06
N THR A 2 -2.33 42.40 -10.14
CA THR A 2 -2.49 40.95 -10.11
C THR A 2 -1.11 40.31 -9.97
N ALA A 3 -0.82 39.72 -8.82
CA ALA A 3 0.40 38.94 -8.64
C ALA A 3 0.31 37.69 -9.51
N ALA A 4 1.07 37.66 -10.61
CA ALA A 4 1.19 36.51 -11.47
C ALA A 4 1.73 35.32 -10.65
N ALA A 5 0.91 34.28 -10.51
CA ALA A 5 1.30 33.03 -9.87
C ALA A 5 2.47 32.42 -10.67
N ARG A 6 3.67 32.40 -10.08
CA ARG A 6 4.81 31.70 -10.69
C ARG A 6 4.46 30.21 -10.81
N PRO A 7 4.67 29.59 -11.99
CA PRO A 7 4.46 28.15 -12.14
C PRO A 7 5.37 27.41 -11.15
N ASN A 8 4.78 26.45 -10.43
CA ASN A 8 5.47 25.65 -9.43
C ASN A 8 6.50 24.72 -10.11
N ASN A 9 7.72 25.22 -10.29
CA ASN A 9 8.87 24.47 -10.83
C ASN A 9 9.12 23.15 -10.08
N LEU A 10 8.66 23.05 -8.83
CA LEU A 10 8.80 21.87 -7.98
C LEU A 10 8.11 20.62 -8.55
N LEU A 11 6.92 20.78 -9.14
CA LEU A 11 6.16 19.69 -9.75
C LEU A 11 6.83 19.19 -11.04
N LEU A 12 7.38 20.13 -11.82
CA LEU A 12 8.15 19.84 -13.03
C LEU A 12 9.44 19.08 -12.69
N SER A 13 10.15 19.48 -11.63
CA SER A 13 11.33 18.75 -11.16
C SER A 13 11.01 17.38 -10.58
N LEU A 14 9.90 17.22 -9.84
CA LEU A 14 9.43 15.91 -9.36
C LEU A 14 9.06 14.98 -10.52
N TRP A 15 8.35 15.49 -11.51
CA TRP A 15 8.02 14.74 -12.72
C TRP A 15 9.28 14.33 -13.50
N PHE A 16 10.25 15.23 -13.62
CA PHE A 16 11.52 14.93 -14.27
C PHE A 16 12.33 13.87 -13.52
N ILE A 17 12.38 13.92 -12.19
CA ILE A 17 13.04 12.89 -11.37
C ILE A 17 12.35 11.54 -11.54
N LEU A 18 11.02 11.48 -11.50
CA LEU A 18 10.25 10.25 -11.72
C LEU A 18 10.46 9.67 -13.13
N TYR A 19 10.57 10.53 -14.14
CA TYR A 19 10.89 10.13 -15.51
C TYR A 19 12.31 9.56 -15.63
N GLN A 20 13.30 10.17 -14.98
CA GLN A 20 14.67 9.66 -15.01
C GLN A 20 14.81 8.32 -14.26
N VAL A 21 14.08 8.13 -13.16
CA VAL A 21 14.07 6.84 -12.45
C VAL A 21 13.43 5.75 -13.31
N SER A 22 12.34 6.04 -14.04
CA SER A 22 11.67 5.04 -14.87
C SER A 22 12.48 4.62 -16.09
N THR A 23 13.24 5.51 -16.71
CA THR A 23 14.12 5.18 -17.85
C THR A 23 15.32 4.35 -17.45
N GLN A 24 15.89 4.58 -16.26
CA GLN A 24 17.02 3.81 -15.75
C GLN A 24 16.63 2.38 -15.38
N VAL A 25 15.43 2.18 -14.80
CA VAL A 25 14.91 0.84 -14.51
C VAL A 25 14.61 0.04 -15.78
N LEU A 26 14.27 0.70 -16.89
CA LEU A 26 14.07 0.03 -18.18
C LEU A 26 15.37 -0.47 -18.82
N ALA A 27 16.52 0.12 -18.46
CA ALA A 27 17.81 -0.13 -19.08
C ALA A 27 18.64 -1.25 -18.40
N THR A 28 18.20 -1.77 -17.25
CA THR A 28 18.91 -2.85 -16.56
C THR A 28 18.70 -4.20 -17.28
N PRO A 29 19.77 -4.92 -17.65
CA PRO A 29 19.67 -6.20 -18.35
C PRO A 29 18.89 -7.24 -17.52
N HIS A 30 17.98 -7.91 -18.20
CA HIS A 30 17.09 -8.93 -17.65
C HIS A 30 17.91 -10.19 -17.34
N SER A 31 18.19 -10.46 -16.07
CA SER A 31 18.66 -11.79 -15.64
C SER A 31 17.53 -12.81 -15.82
N PRO A 32 17.83 -14.06 -16.24
CA PRO A 32 16.81 -15.10 -16.35
C PRO A 32 16.12 -15.30 -15.00
N SER A 33 14.79 -15.24 -15.01
CA SER A 33 13.95 -15.31 -13.82
C SER A 33 14.02 -16.71 -13.20
N VAL A 34 14.89 -16.88 -12.21
CA VAL A 34 14.56 -17.78 -11.10
C VAL A 34 13.27 -17.25 -10.50
N ALA A 35 12.31 -18.12 -10.13
CA ALA A 35 11.08 -17.69 -9.45
C ALA A 35 11.46 -16.67 -8.38
N ASN A 36 11.02 -15.42 -8.54
CA ASN A 36 11.46 -14.31 -7.70
C ASN A 36 10.86 -14.52 -6.32
N ILE A 37 11.54 -15.30 -5.48
CA ILE A 37 11.33 -15.26 -4.05
C ILE A 37 11.75 -13.86 -3.64
N TYR A 38 10.77 -13.04 -3.30
CA TYR A 38 11.06 -11.78 -2.62
C TYR A 38 11.88 -12.14 -1.38
N ALA A 39 13.11 -11.62 -1.30
CA ALA A 39 14.08 -11.80 -0.24
C ALA A 39 13.36 -11.74 1.11
N ARG A 40 13.23 -12.91 1.71
CA ARG A 40 12.60 -13.11 3.01
C ARG A 40 13.67 -13.05 4.09
N LYS A 41 13.24 -13.18 5.33
CA LYS A 41 14.11 -13.24 6.50
C LYS A 41 15.17 -14.34 6.38
N VAL A 42 14.87 -15.39 5.60
CA VAL A 42 15.72 -16.54 5.34
C VAL A 42 15.82 -16.75 3.83
N ASP A 43 17.01 -17.12 3.32
CA ASP A 43 17.19 -17.65 1.96
C ASP A 43 16.98 -19.17 2.01
N PRO A 44 15.75 -19.69 1.81
CA PRO A 44 15.46 -21.09 2.09
C PRO A 44 16.11 -22.03 1.08
N ILE A 45 16.46 -23.24 1.54
CA ILE A 45 16.80 -24.34 0.64
C ILE A 45 15.49 -24.99 0.20
N ILE A 46 15.24 -25.01 -1.11
CA ILE A 46 14.03 -25.60 -1.69
C ILE A 46 14.36 -27.02 -2.15
N SER A 47 13.74 -27.99 -1.51
CA SER A 47 13.88 -29.41 -1.86
C SER A 47 12.57 -29.91 -2.49
N TYR A 48 12.67 -30.35 -3.74
CA TYR A 48 11.57 -30.96 -4.48
C TYR A 48 11.62 -32.47 -4.32
N SER A 49 10.60 -33.02 -3.69
CA SER A 49 10.46 -34.48 -3.57
C SER A 49 9.95 -35.08 -4.89
N SER A 50 10.24 -36.37 -5.12
CA SER A 50 9.87 -37.08 -6.35
C SER A 50 8.35 -37.21 -6.57
N ASN A 51 7.56 -36.97 -5.53
CA ASN A 51 6.09 -36.88 -5.58
C ASN A 51 5.57 -35.48 -5.97
N GLY A 52 6.47 -34.52 -6.24
CA GLY A 52 6.13 -33.13 -6.56
C GLY A 52 5.88 -32.24 -5.33
N SER A 53 6.04 -32.74 -4.10
CA SER A 53 5.90 -31.89 -2.91
C SER A 53 7.14 -31.00 -2.73
N VAL A 54 6.91 -29.72 -2.46
CA VAL A 54 7.95 -28.75 -2.13
C VAL A 54 8.17 -28.77 -0.62
N SER A 55 9.41 -28.99 -0.19
CA SER A 55 9.84 -28.84 1.19
C SER A 55 10.80 -27.65 1.29
N ILE A 56 10.59 -26.83 2.31
CA ILE A 56 11.35 -25.61 2.56
C ILE A 56 12.18 -25.85 3.80
N LEU A 57 13.49 -25.82 3.64
CA LEU A 57 14.44 -26.08 4.72
C LEU A 57 15.12 -24.78 5.12
N ASP A 58 15.37 -24.64 6.42
CA ASP A 58 16.19 -23.56 6.96
C ASP A 58 17.66 -23.78 6.51
N PRO A 59 18.32 -22.78 5.91
CA PRO A 59 19.69 -22.92 5.41
C PRO A 59 20.73 -23.10 6.51
N SER A 60 20.40 -22.75 7.76
CA SER A 60 21.31 -22.82 8.91
C SER A 60 21.18 -24.14 9.69
N THR A 61 19.97 -24.69 9.79
CA THR A 61 19.71 -25.94 10.54
C THR A 61 19.42 -27.14 9.65
N GLU A 62 19.13 -26.92 8.36
CA GLU A 62 18.61 -27.92 7.41
C GLU A 62 17.29 -28.57 7.85
N GLU A 63 16.63 -28.03 8.88
CA GLU A 63 15.33 -28.53 9.35
C GLU A 63 14.18 -27.95 8.51
N PRO A 64 13.08 -28.70 8.33
CA PRO A 64 11.93 -28.23 7.58
C PRO A 64 11.22 -27.09 8.31
N ILE A 65 11.00 -25.98 7.60
CA ILE A 65 10.17 -24.85 8.04
C ILE A 65 8.70 -25.22 7.78
N PRO A 66 7.86 -25.37 8.81
CA PRO A 66 6.44 -25.67 8.62
C PRO A 66 5.76 -24.62 7.74
N GLN A 67 4.98 -25.06 6.76
CA GLN A 67 4.29 -24.16 5.83
C GLN A 67 2.81 -24.11 6.14
N GLY A 68 2.26 -22.90 6.19
CA GLY A 68 0.84 -22.63 6.40
C GLY A 68 0.11 -22.26 5.11
N PRO A 69 -1.21 -22.09 5.18
CA PRO A 69 -2.04 -21.76 4.01
C PRO A 69 -1.76 -20.38 3.44
N GLY A 70 -0.97 -19.54 4.12
CA GLY A 70 -0.78 -18.17 3.72
C GLY A 70 -2.10 -17.41 3.78
N THR A 71 -2.65 -17.21 4.97
CA THR A 71 -3.85 -16.39 5.16
C THR A 71 -3.44 -14.97 5.55
N ASP A 72 -4.09 -13.97 4.94
CA ASP A 72 -3.89 -12.56 5.24
C ASP A 72 -5.19 -11.85 5.66
N GLY A 73 -6.27 -12.60 5.86
CA GLY A 73 -7.59 -12.05 6.12
C GLY A 73 -8.32 -11.53 4.88
N SER A 74 -7.74 -11.58 3.68
CA SER A 74 -8.42 -11.07 2.48
C SER A 74 -9.51 -12.01 1.94
N GLY A 75 -9.55 -13.26 2.43
CA GLY A 75 -10.46 -14.28 1.94
C GLY A 75 -10.12 -14.75 0.52
N THR A 76 -10.96 -15.62 -0.03
CA THR A 76 -10.85 -16.06 -1.43
C THR A 76 -12.08 -15.65 -2.22
N ASN A 77 -11.88 -15.22 -3.47
CA ASN A 77 -12.94 -14.76 -4.36
C ASN A 77 -13.85 -13.71 -3.67
N PHE A 78 -15.17 -13.91 -3.71
CA PHE A 78 -16.16 -13.09 -3.00
C PHE A 78 -16.66 -13.76 -1.71
N SER A 79 -15.74 -14.39 -0.96
CA SER A 79 -16.02 -14.84 0.40
C SER A 79 -16.36 -13.65 1.32
N LEU A 80 -16.94 -13.94 2.48
CA LEU A 80 -17.35 -12.91 3.45
C LEU A 80 -16.23 -11.91 3.79
N PRO A 81 -14.97 -12.31 4.10
CA PRO A 81 -13.88 -11.37 4.35
C PRO A 81 -13.59 -10.44 3.16
N ALA A 82 -13.59 -10.99 1.94
CA ALA A 82 -13.34 -10.23 0.72
C ALA A 82 -14.43 -9.18 0.45
N ILE A 83 -15.70 -9.54 0.69
CA ILE A 83 -16.84 -8.61 0.57
C ILE A 83 -16.72 -7.48 1.60
N ILE A 84 -16.35 -7.82 2.84
CA ILE A 84 -16.15 -6.82 3.90
C ILE A 84 -15.06 -5.82 3.50
N TRP A 85 -13.90 -6.31 3.03
CA TRP A 85 -12.82 -5.45 2.53
C TRP A 85 -13.26 -4.59 1.36
N LEU A 86 -13.96 -5.16 0.38
CA LEU A 86 -14.50 -4.42 -0.77
C LEU A 86 -15.39 -3.26 -0.32
N VAL A 87 -16.34 -3.53 0.57
CA VAL A 87 -17.26 -2.51 1.09
C VAL A 87 -16.46 -1.44 1.85
N PHE A 88 -15.55 -1.84 2.73
CA PHE A 88 -14.69 -0.91 3.47
C PHE A 88 -13.89 0.01 2.53
N LEU A 89 -13.20 -0.58 1.54
CA LEU A 89 -12.35 0.14 0.59
C LEU A 89 -13.14 1.18 -0.22
N LEU A 90 -14.36 0.84 -0.66
CA LEU A 90 -15.19 1.78 -1.43
C LEU A 90 -15.85 2.83 -0.53
N VAL A 91 -16.37 2.45 0.63
CA VAL A 91 -17.04 3.36 1.58
C VAL A 91 -16.06 4.38 2.16
N ILE A 92 -14.79 4.01 2.36
CA ILE A 92 -13.77 4.93 2.85
C ILE A 92 -13.04 5.63 1.69
N GLY A 93 -12.68 4.88 0.66
CA GLY A 93 -11.87 5.38 -0.45
C GLY A 93 -12.59 6.40 -1.33
N ALA A 94 -13.83 6.14 -1.73
CA ALA A 94 -14.55 7.03 -2.63
C ALA A 94 -14.85 8.41 -2.00
N PRO A 95 -15.32 8.51 -0.75
CA PRO A 95 -15.46 9.81 -0.09
C PRO A 95 -14.14 10.55 0.09
N LEU A 96 -13.05 9.86 0.50
CA LEU A 96 -11.73 10.50 0.59
C LEU A 96 -11.24 11.03 -0.76
N ALA A 97 -11.51 10.30 -1.85
CA ALA A 97 -11.11 10.67 -3.20
C ALA A 97 -11.81 11.95 -3.67
N VAL A 98 -13.09 12.12 -3.36
CA VAL A 98 -13.94 13.19 -3.91
C VAL A 98 -14.12 14.36 -2.95
N ALA A 99 -14.43 14.11 -1.68
CA ALA A 99 -14.78 15.15 -0.71
C ALA A 99 -13.57 15.87 -0.11
N GLY A 100 -12.38 15.28 -0.20
CA GLY A 100 -11.16 15.85 0.38
C GLY A 100 -11.29 16.03 1.90
N ILE A 101 -11.01 17.25 2.39
CA ILE A 101 -11.01 17.60 3.83
C ILE A 101 -12.38 18.17 4.28
N ARG A 102 -13.42 18.14 3.43
CA ARG A 102 -14.75 18.66 3.77
C ARG A 102 -15.42 17.75 4.83
N GLY A 103 -15.06 17.98 6.09
CA GLY A 103 -15.39 17.10 7.22
C GLY A 103 -14.13 16.64 7.96
N TRP A 104 -13.28 17.58 8.39
CA TRP A 104 -11.94 17.31 8.92
C TRP A 104 -11.91 16.24 10.02
N ARG A 105 -12.97 16.12 10.85
CA ARG A 105 -13.10 15.07 11.88
C ARG A 105 -13.18 13.67 11.29
N CYS A 106 -13.99 13.49 10.25
CA CYS A 106 -14.10 12.20 9.56
C CYS A 106 -12.79 11.87 8.86
N THR A 107 -12.16 12.84 8.19
CA THR A 107 -10.88 12.65 7.51
C THR A 107 -9.76 12.26 8.47
N THR A 108 -9.66 12.92 9.63
CA THR A 108 -8.64 12.62 10.66
C THR A 108 -8.90 11.30 11.38
N GLY A 109 -10.17 10.98 11.64
CA GLY A 109 -10.59 9.64 12.09
C GLY A 109 -10.14 8.57 11.11
N VAL A 110 -10.53 8.69 9.84
CA VAL A 110 -10.17 7.73 8.79
C VAL A 110 -8.65 7.57 8.64
N ALA A 111 -7.88 8.65 8.69
CA ALA A 111 -6.41 8.57 8.63
C ALA A 111 -5.83 7.70 9.75
N THR A 112 -6.29 7.92 10.98
CA THR A 112 -5.82 7.17 12.16
C THR A 112 -6.29 5.72 12.11
N GLY A 113 -7.54 5.49 11.70
CA GLY A 113 -8.10 4.15 11.52
C GLY A 113 -7.38 3.35 10.43
N LEU A 114 -7.06 3.96 9.29
CA LEU A 114 -6.28 3.33 8.22
C LEU A 114 -4.87 2.97 8.68
N ALA A 115 -4.20 3.86 9.42
CA ALA A 115 -2.89 3.54 10.00
C ALA A 115 -2.98 2.35 10.97
N ALA A 116 -3.99 2.34 11.86
CA ALA A 116 -4.22 1.23 12.78
C ALA A 116 -4.50 -0.09 12.04
N ILE A 117 -5.29 -0.04 10.96
CA ILE A 117 -5.55 -1.19 10.08
C ILE A 117 -4.26 -1.72 9.49
N VAL A 118 -3.48 -0.88 8.81
CA VAL A 118 -2.25 -1.32 8.13
C VAL A 118 -1.24 -1.89 9.14
N CYS A 119 -1.05 -1.22 10.28
CA CYS A 119 -0.13 -1.69 11.31
C CYS A 119 -0.58 -3.00 11.97
N SER A 120 -1.86 -3.12 12.34
CA SER A 120 -2.38 -4.34 12.98
C SER A 120 -2.41 -5.51 12.00
N TRP A 121 -2.83 -5.29 10.75
CA TRP A 121 -2.80 -6.30 9.71
C TRP A 121 -1.39 -6.79 9.44
N ALA A 122 -0.43 -5.88 9.21
CA ALA A 122 0.97 -6.23 8.99
C ALA A 122 1.55 -7.01 10.18
N ALA A 123 1.24 -6.60 11.41
CA ALA A 123 1.69 -7.33 12.61
C ALA A 123 1.12 -8.74 12.67
N ILE A 124 -0.18 -8.90 12.38
CA ILE A 124 -0.86 -10.21 12.43
C ILE A 124 -0.29 -11.15 11.36
N ILE A 125 -0.26 -10.76 10.07
CA ILE A 125 0.19 -11.67 9.01
C ILE A 125 1.65 -12.14 9.18
N ASN A 126 2.49 -11.30 9.80
CA ASN A 126 3.88 -11.64 10.11
C ASN A 126 4.05 -12.45 11.41
N SER A 127 2.96 -12.68 12.15
CA SER A 127 2.96 -13.44 13.42
C SER A 127 2.13 -14.72 13.36
N VAL A 128 1.42 -14.99 12.26
CA VAL A 128 0.63 -16.22 12.08
C VAL A 128 1.58 -17.42 11.91
N ASP A 129 1.26 -18.53 12.57
CA ASP A 129 2.01 -19.79 12.48
C ASP A 129 1.53 -20.67 11.30
N GLN A 130 2.05 -21.90 11.19
CA GLN A 130 1.63 -22.81 10.13
C GLN A 130 0.17 -23.28 10.24
N GLU A 131 -0.43 -23.26 11.44
CA GLU A 131 -1.83 -23.68 11.61
C GLU A 131 -2.77 -22.67 10.96
N GLY A 132 -2.38 -21.40 10.98
CA GLY A 132 -3.13 -20.32 10.39
C GLY A 132 -4.26 -19.83 11.28
N ILE A 133 -4.85 -18.70 10.90
CA ILE A 133 -6.03 -18.13 11.56
C ILE A 133 -7.12 -17.96 10.50
N SER A 134 -8.38 -18.16 10.88
CA SER A 134 -9.53 -17.88 10.01
C SER A 134 -9.49 -16.46 9.45
N ASP A 135 -9.62 -16.31 8.12
CA ASP A 135 -9.63 -15.00 7.44
C ASP A 135 -10.68 -14.04 8.01
N THR A 136 -11.84 -14.59 8.38
CA THR A 136 -12.94 -13.83 9.00
C THR A 136 -12.50 -13.28 10.35
N LEU A 137 -11.79 -14.06 11.16
CA LEU A 137 -11.31 -13.62 12.46
C LEU A 137 -10.24 -12.52 12.31
N ILE A 138 -9.27 -12.71 11.41
CA ILE A 138 -8.24 -11.69 11.10
C ILE A 138 -8.92 -10.39 10.68
N THR A 139 -9.86 -10.46 9.73
CA THR A 139 -10.58 -9.27 9.22
C THR A 139 -11.31 -8.52 10.33
N LEU A 140 -12.03 -9.23 11.20
CA LEU A 140 -12.77 -8.60 12.29
C LEU A 140 -11.83 -7.92 13.29
N ILE A 141 -10.71 -8.55 13.63
CA ILE A 141 -9.70 -7.96 14.54
C ILE A 141 -9.10 -6.70 13.92
N VAL A 142 -8.65 -6.77 12.66
CA VAL A 142 -8.04 -5.62 11.96
C VAL A 142 -9.03 -4.46 11.85
N LEU A 143 -10.28 -4.72 11.49
CA LEU A 143 -11.31 -3.68 11.43
C LEU A 143 -11.69 -3.13 12.79
N ALA A 144 -11.64 -3.93 13.86
CA ALA A 144 -11.82 -3.44 15.22
C ALA A 144 -10.72 -2.45 15.62
N PHE A 145 -9.45 -2.74 15.32
CA PHE A 145 -8.35 -1.77 15.48
C PHE A 145 -8.57 -0.52 14.63
N GLY A 146 -9.02 -0.68 13.39
CA GLY A 146 -9.39 0.44 12.53
C GLY A 146 -10.48 1.33 13.09
N PHE A 147 -11.52 0.74 13.66
CA PHE A 147 -12.62 1.46 14.28
C PHE A 147 -12.18 2.21 15.54
N LEU A 148 -11.35 1.59 16.39
CA LEU A 148 -10.75 2.27 17.55
C LEU A 148 -9.86 3.44 17.11
N GLY A 149 -9.01 3.24 16.09
CA GLY A 149 -8.22 4.31 15.50
C GLY A 149 -9.07 5.44 14.94
N LEU A 150 -10.20 5.13 14.30
CA LEU A 150 -11.16 6.12 13.82
C LEU A 150 -11.74 6.94 14.96
N ILE A 151 -12.19 6.29 16.04
CA ILE A 151 -12.71 6.99 17.24
C ILE A 151 -11.65 7.96 17.79
N ILE A 152 -10.41 7.49 17.99
CA ILE A 152 -9.31 8.31 18.50
C ILE A 152 -9.07 9.51 17.58
N GLY A 153 -9.01 9.28 16.27
CA GLY A 153 -8.69 10.31 15.29
C GLY A 153 -9.75 11.42 15.13
N VAL A 154 -11.00 11.18 15.56
CA VAL A 154 -12.08 12.18 15.53
C VAL A 154 -11.90 13.27 16.60
N PHE A 155 -11.16 12.98 17.68
CA PHE A 155 -10.97 13.92 18.78
C PHE A 155 -9.95 15.02 18.45
N GLU A 156 -10.18 16.21 19.03
CA GLU A 156 -9.35 17.41 18.80
C GLU A 156 -7.88 17.20 19.17
N PHE A 157 -7.60 16.46 20.26
CA PHE A 157 -6.23 16.22 20.72
C PHE A 157 -5.41 15.40 19.72
N ALA A 158 -6.05 14.54 18.93
CA ALA A 158 -5.40 13.72 17.91
C ALA A 158 -5.23 14.45 16.58
N ARG A 159 -5.96 15.56 16.35
CA ARG A 159 -6.11 16.22 15.05
C ARG A 159 -4.81 16.41 14.28
N LEU A 160 -3.79 17.01 14.92
CA LEU A 160 -2.51 17.32 14.26
C LEU A 160 -1.73 16.05 13.91
N ALA A 161 -1.73 15.06 14.80
CA ALA A 161 -1.10 13.78 14.55
C ALA A 161 -1.81 13.06 13.39
N SER A 162 -3.14 13.03 13.39
CA SER A 162 -3.95 12.40 12.34
C SER A 162 -3.77 13.05 10.97
N MET A 163 -3.67 14.37 10.91
CA MET A 163 -3.37 15.08 9.65
C MET A 163 -1.97 14.73 9.12
N SER A 164 -0.99 14.63 10.02
CA SER A 164 0.37 14.21 9.67
C SER A 164 0.39 12.76 9.15
N VAL A 165 -0.32 11.87 9.84
CA VAL A 165 -0.52 10.46 9.42
C VAL A 165 -1.19 10.41 8.05
N LEU A 166 -2.20 11.24 7.77
CA LEU A 166 -2.84 11.27 6.46
C LEU A 166 -1.88 11.66 5.34
N CYS A 167 -1.03 12.66 5.57
CA CYS A 167 -0.01 13.07 4.61
C CYS A 167 1.00 11.95 4.35
N ILE A 168 1.40 11.21 5.39
CA ILE A 168 2.25 10.02 5.26
C ILE A 168 1.52 8.95 4.44
N LEU A 169 0.27 8.61 4.77
CA LEU A 169 -0.54 7.63 4.05
C LEU A 169 -0.73 8.01 2.58
N GLY A 170 -0.94 9.29 2.27
CA GLY A 170 -1.05 9.77 0.89
C GLY A 170 0.24 9.59 0.10
N GLY A 171 1.39 9.81 0.74
CA GLY A 171 2.71 9.52 0.19
C GLY A 171 2.96 8.02 0.01
N LEU A 172 2.69 7.21 1.04
CA LEU A 172 2.79 5.75 0.99
C LEU A 172 1.93 5.19 -0.15
N ALA A 173 0.68 5.63 -0.26
CA ALA A 173 -0.23 5.23 -1.33
C ALA A 173 0.33 5.56 -2.72
N PHE A 174 1.05 6.67 -2.88
CA PHE A 174 1.73 6.97 -4.14
C PHE A 174 2.90 6.00 -4.39
N GLY A 175 3.76 5.80 -3.38
CA GLY A 175 4.88 4.86 -3.45
C GLY A 175 4.45 3.43 -3.78
N LEU A 176 3.38 2.94 -3.14
CA LEU A 176 2.77 1.63 -3.40
C LEU A 176 2.36 1.49 -4.86
N ARG A 177 1.70 2.50 -5.46
CA ARG A 177 1.35 2.45 -6.89
C ARG A 177 2.57 2.37 -7.79
N VAL A 178 3.63 3.12 -7.45
CA VAL A 178 4.88 3.13 -8.23
C VAL A 178 5.51 1.74 -8.24
N ILE A 179 5.60 1.05 -7.10
CA ILE A 179 6.23 -0.28 -7.04
C ILE A 179 5.33 -1.39 -7.60
N LEU A 180 4.01 -1.25 -7.50
CA LEU A 180 3.05 -2.28 -7.92
C LEU A 180 2.66 -2.20 -9.41
N ILE A 181 3.03 -1.14 -10.13
CA ILE A 181 2.64 -0.97 -11.54
C ILE A 181 3.25 -2.01 -12.48
N LYS A 182 4.39 -2.61 -12.12
CA LYS A 182 5.07 -3.62 -12.94
C LYS A 182 5.66 -4.69 -12.04
N LYS A 183 5.57 -5.95 -12.47
CA LYS A 183 6.16 -7.09 -11.74
C LYS A 183 7.63 -6.89 -11.36
N ASP A 184 8.43 -6.33 -12.27
CA ASP A 184 9.88 -6.17 -12.08
C ASP A 184 10.25 -4.98 -11.18
N LEU A 185 9.27 -4.13 -10.82
CA LEU A 185 9.50 -3.01 -9.89
C LEU A 185 9.40 -3.46 -8.42
N LEU A 186 8.65 -4.54 -8.16
CA LEU A 186 8.76 -5.26 -6.91
C LEU A 186 10.07 -6.03 -6.97
N THR A 187 11.14 -5.43 -6.44
CA THR A 187 12.46 -6.07 -6.42
C THR A 187 12.42 -7.27 -5.48
N SER A 188 13.32 -8.24 -5.68
CA SER A 188 13.47 -9.33 -4.72
C SER A 188 13.73 -8.78 -3.32
N SER A 189 14.51 -7.71 -3.15
CA SER A 189 14.75 -7.13 -1.82
C SER A 189 13.52 -6.41 -1.26
N LEU A 190 12.85 -7.03 -0.28
CA LEU A 190 11.77 -6.42 0.49
C LEU A 190 12.18 -5.08 1.10
N ALA A 191 13.42 -5.00 1.60
CA ALA A 191 13.98 -3.77 2.18
C ALA A 191 14.05 -2.62 1.15
N VAL A 192 14.48 -2.89 -0.08
CA VAL A 192 14.53 -1.87 -1.14
C VAL A 192 13.13 -1.38 -1.49
N ASN A 193 12.16 -2.29 -1.62
CA ASN A 193 10.77 -1.92 -1.89
C ASN A 193 10.21 -1.01 -0.79
N TRP A 194 10.48 -1.34 0.48
CA TRP A 194 10.09 -0.52 1.63
C TRP A 194 10.82 0.82 1.69
N VAL A 195 12.10 0.90 1.31
CA VAL A 195 12.81 2.18 1.23
C VAL A 195 12.13 3.11 0.22
N ILE A 196 11.76 2.60 -0.96
CA ILE A 196 11.05 3.41 -1.97
C ILE A 196 9.73 3.93 -1.40
N VAL A 197 8.91 3.04 -0.83
CA VAL A 197 7.61 3.39 -0.24
C VAL A 197 7.77 4.38 0.92
N ALA A 198 8.74 4.15 1.81
CA ALA A 198 9.03 4.99 2.96
C ALA A 198 9.53 6.39 2.55
N VAL A 199 10.32 6.50 1.48
CA VAL A 199 10.75 7.80 0.93
C VAL A 199 9.54 8.62 0.49
N PHE A 200 8.58 8.02 -0.22
CA PHE A 200 7.34 8.73 -0.60
C PHE A 200 6.47 9.08 0.61
N GLY A 201 6.34 8.19 1.59
CA GLY A 201 5.61 8.46 2.84
C GLY A 201 6.24 9.61 3.64
N ALA A 202 7.56 9.57 3.82
CA ALA A 202 8.32 10.60 4.51
C ALA A 202 8.26 11.95 3.76
N ALA A 203 8.37 11.95 2.43
CA ALA A 203 8.18 13.15 1.62
C ALA A 203 6.77 13.74 1.83
N GLY A 204 5.74 12.89 1.83
CA GLY A 204 4.36 13.30 2.14
C GLY A 204 4.24 13.99 3.50
N GLY A 205 4.83 13.41 4.55
CA GLY A 205 4.84 13.99 5.89
C GLY A 205 5.69 15.27 6.02
N LEU A 206 6.88 15.31 5.42
CA LEU A 206 7.79 16.46 5.49
C LEU A 206 7.24 17.70 4.77
N LEU A 207 6.46 17.52 3.71
CA LEU A 207 5.80 18.63 3.00
C LEU A 207 4.82 19.41 3.89
N LEU A 208 4.38 18.84 5.01
CA LEU A 208 3.56 19.50 6.03
C LEU A 208 4.34 20.57 6.83
N ILE A 209 5.66 20.38 7.00
CA ILE A 209 6.50 21.17 7.95
C ILE A 209 7.18 22.36 7.25
N TRP A 210 7.29 22.35 5.92
CA TRP A 210 8.15 23.29 5.18
C TRP A 210 7.40 24.59 4.76
N LYS A 211 7.69 25.73 5.42
CA LYS A 211 7.62 27.18 5.01
C LYS A 211 6.84 28.16 5.92
N ASN A 212 6.86 29.46 5.58
CA ASN A 212 6.46 30.64 6.36
C ASN A 212 4.94 30.82 6.60
N ARG A 213 4.57 31.38 7.78
CA ARG A 213 3.24 31.41 8.43
C ARG A 213 2.01 31.68 7.56
N ALA A 214 2.06 32.60 6.60
CA ALA A 214 0.90 32.95 5.77
C ALA A 214 0.75 32.07 4.51
N ALA A 215 1.87 31.60 3.94
CA ALA A 215 1.86 30.60 2.88
C ALA A 215 1.52 29.19 3.43
N MET A 216 1.79 28.94 4.72
CA MET A 216 1.52 27.67 5.38
C MET A 216 0.05 27.27 5.31
N ALA A 217 -0.89 28.16 5.63
CA ALA A 217 -2.30 27.78 5.74
C ALA A 217 -2.86 27.23 4.41
N ARG A 218 -2.64 27.95 3.30
CA ARG A 218 -3.11 27.48 1.97
C ARG A 218 -2.35 26.25 1.48
N GLN A 219 -1.04 26.20 1.69
CA GLN A 219 -0.23 25.07 1.25
C GLN A 219 -0.57 23.80 2.04
N PHE A 220 -0.86 23.94 3.34
CA PHE A 220 -1.29 22.85 4.21
C PHE A 220 -2.61 22.24 3.73
N GLU A 221 -3.60 23.07 3.43
CA GLU A 221 -4.89 22.62 2.88
C GLU A 221 -4.71 21.91 1.52
N ALA A 222 -3.81 22.41 0.66
CA ALA A 222 -3.47 21.78 -0.61
C ALA A 222 -2.82 20.42 -0.47
N HIS A 223 -1.81 20.31 0.39
CA HIS A 223 -1.12 19.05 0.62
C HIS A 223 -2.03 18.03 1.28
N LEU A 224 -2.84 18.44 2.25
CA LEU A 224 -3.78 17.55 2.92
C LEU A 224 -4.88 17.10 1.95
N SER A 225 -5.36 17.97 1.04
CA SER A 225 -6.34 17.61 0.01
C SER A 225 -5.75 16.62 -1.01
N SER A 226 -4.50 16.84 -1.43
CA SER A 226 -3.76 15.91 -2.28
C SER A 226 -3.54 14.56 -1.59
N ALA A 227 -3.24 14.56 -0.29
CA ALA A 227 -3.10 13.34 0.50
C ALA A 227 -4.42 12.56 0.64
N CYS A 228 -5.55 13.27 0.86
CA CYS A 228 -6.89 12.68 0.81
C CYS A 228 -7.16 12.04 -0.56
N ALA A 229 -6.92 12.77 -1.64
CA ALA A 229 -7.14 12.28 -3.00
C ALA A 229 -6.26 11.07 -3.31
N SER A 230 -4.98 11.10 -2.93
CA SER A 230 -4.06 9.98 -3.13
C SER A 230 -4.50 8.76 -2.32
N THR A 231 -4.79 8.92 -1.03
CA THR A 231 -5.22 7.78 -0.20
C THR A 231 -6.56 7.23 -0.67
N GLY A 232 -7.54 8.11 -0.94
CA GLY A 232 -8.88 7.73 -1.34
C GLY A 232 -8.95 7.03 -2.69
N THR A 233 -8.28 7.58 -3.71
CA THR A 233 -8.26 6.93 -5.04
C THR A 233 -7.48 5.62 -5.01
N PHE A 234 -6.46 5.48 -4.15
CA PHE A 234 -5.77 4.21 -3.97
C PHE A 234 -6.73 3.15 -3.43
N LEU A 235 -7.43 3.45 -2.34
CA LEU A 235 -8.39 2.52 -1.72
C LEU A 235 -9.56 2.20 -2.65
N ALA A 236 -10.13 3.20 -3.33
CA ALA A 236 -11.24 2.99 -4.26
C ALA A 236 -10.82 2.09 -5.43
N PHE A 237 -9.64 2.32 -6.02
CA PHE A 237 -9.15 1.50 -7.12
C PHE A 237 -8.66 0.13 -6.65
N LEU A 238 -8.17 -0.01 -5.42
CA LEU A 238 -7.92 -1.31 -4.79
C LEU A 238 -9.23 -2.10 -4.65
N GLY A 239 -10.33 -1.46 -4.27
CA GLY A 239 -11.66 -2.10 -4.23
C GLY A 239 -12.17 -2.50 -5.61
N ILE A 240 -12.00 -1.65 -6.63
CA ILE A 240 -12.34 -1.98 -8.02
C ILE A 240 -11.48 -3.13 -8.54
N ASP A 241 -10.18 -3.12 -8.24
CA ASP A 241 -9.27 -4.19 -8.63
C ASP A 241 -9.64 -5.51 -7.97
N LEU A 242 -10.05 -5.49 -6.69
CA LEU A 242 -10.56 -6.67 -5.99
C LEU A 242 -11.84 -7.23 -6.64
N ILE A 243 -12.69 -6.39 -7.24
CA ILE A 243 -13.86 -6.85 -8.02
C ILE A 243 -13.41 -7.55 -9.30
N MET A 244 -12.46 -6.96 -10.02
CA MET A 244 -12.07 -7.41 -11.36
C MET A 244 -11.11 -8.59 -11.34
N ASN A 245 -10.08 -8.49 -10.51
CA ASN A 245 -8.94 -9.40 -10.44
C ASN A 245 -8.94 -10.23 -9.15
N ARG A 246 -9.90 -10.02 -8.25
CA ARG A 246 -9.97 -10.76 -6.96
C ARG A 246 -8.63 -10.62 -6.22
N GLN A 247 -8.18 -11.68 -5.58
CA GLN A 247 -6.93 -11.68 -4.82
C GLN A 247 -5.66 -11.77 -5.68
N SER A 248 -5.73 -11.89 -7.01
CA SER A 248 -4.52 -11.99 -7.86
C SER A 248 -3.97 -10.64 -8.34
N GLY A 249 -4.73 -9.55 -8.16
CA GLY A 249 -4.32 -8.20 -8.56
C GLY A 249 -3.52 -7.46 -7.48
N LEU A 250 -3.90 -6.22 -7.21
CA LEU A 250 -3.27 -5.34 -6.21
C LEU A 250 -3.23 -5.94 -4.82
N SER A 251 -4.25 -6.70 -4.43
CA SER A 251 -4.25 -7.39 -3.12
C SER A 251 -3.06 -8.33 -2.98
N PHE A 252 -2.73 -9.10 -4.02
CA PHE A 252 -1.55 -9.98 -4.03
C PHE A 252 -0.25 -9.17 -3.93
N GLY A 253 -0.17 -8.07 -4.69
CA GLY A 253 1.01 -7.21 -4.70
C GLY A 253 1.28 -6.58 -3.34
N LEU A 254 0.22 -6.10 -2.66
CA LEU A 254 0.31 -5.59 -1.30
C LEU A 254 0.74 -6.67 -0.33
N ARG A 255 0.14 -7.85 -0.42
CA ARG A 255 0.53 -8.96 0.42
C ARG A 255 2.00 -9.34 0.21
N SER A 256 2.47 -9.43 -1.03
CA SER A 256 3.87 -9.72 -1.36
C SER A 256 4.86 -8.70 -0.78
N LEU A 257 4.41 -7.46 -0.57
CA LEU A 257 5.22 -6.39 0.01
C LEU A 257 5.21 -6.38 1.55
N PHE A 258 4.11 -6.79 2.18
CA PHE A 258 3.94 -6.70 3.63
C PHE A 258 4.20 -8.03 4.36
N ASP A 259 4.09 -9.15 3.66
CA ASP A 259 4.25 -10.50 4.21
C ASP A 259 5.72 -10.93 4.15
N ASN A 260 6.38 -10.91 5.30
CA ASN A 260 7.73 -11.42 5.52
C ASN A 260 7.73 -12.66 6.43
N ASN A 261 6.64 -13.43 6.42
CA ASN A 261 6.48 -14.61 7.26
C ASN A 261 7.10 -15.85 6.58
N ASP A 262 8.00 -16.55 7.27
CA ASP A 262 8.68 -17.73 6.73
C ASP A 262 7.73 -18.92 6.55
N ASN A 263 6.63 -18.97 7.32
CA ASN A 263 5.59 -20.01 7.18
C ASN A 263 4.76 -19.84 5.91
N HIS A 264 4.87 -18.71 5.21
CA HIS A 264 4.16 -18.45 3.96
C HIS A 264 5.04 -18.60 2.72
N LEU A 265 6.29 -19.04 2.85
CA LEU A 265 7.26 -19.12 1.75
C LEU A 265 6.76 -19.96 0.56
N ALA A 266 6.18 -21.13 0.82
CA ALA A 266 5.66 -22.02 -0.22
C ALA A 266 4.58 -21.34 -1.07
N TYR A 267 3.71 -20.56 -0.43
CA TYR A 267 2.65 -19.83 -1.12
C TYR A 267 3.20 -18.83 -2.16
N PHE A 268 4.27 -18.11 -1.82
CA PHE A 268 4.90 -17.14 -2.74
C PHE A 268 5.85 -17.77 -3.76
N LEU A 269 6.27 -19.02 -3.52
CA LEU A 269 6.99 -19.81 -4.52
C LEU A 269 6.06 -20.29 -5.63
N GLU A 270 4.85 -20.71 -5.27
CA GLU A 270 3.83 -21.16 -6.21
C GLU A 270 3.14 -20.00 -6.93
N SER A 271 3.03 -18.84 -6.26
CA SER A 271 2.37 -17.65 -6.78
C SER A 271 3.32 -16.46 -6.81
N SER A 272 3.61 -15.95 -8.01
CA SER A 272 4.38 -14.72 -8.18
C SER A 272 3.47 -13.54 -8.55
N TYR A 273 3.79 -12.34 -8.08
CA TYR A 273 3.04 -11.14 -8.45
C TYR A 273 3.27 -10.80 -9.93
N ASP A 274 2.23 -10.97 -10.75
CA ASP A 274 2.20 -10.47 -12.12
C ASP A 274 0.94 -9.60 -12.32
N PRO A 275 1.03 -8.27 -12.20
CA PRO A 275 -0.14 -7.41 -12.30
C PRO A 275 -0.75 -7.53 -13.69
N THR A 276 -2.03 -7.88 -13.73
CA THR A 276 -2.82 -7.96 -14.96
C THR A 276 -2.87 -6.61 -15.66
N LEU A 277 -3.16 -6.60 -16.98
CA LEU A 277 -3.30 -5.35 -17.73
C LEU A 277 -4.34 -4.41 -17.09
N SER A 278 -5.45 -4.96 -16.58
CA SER A 278 -6.48 -4.19 -15.87
C SER A 278 -5.92 -3.56 -14.58
N THR A 279 -5.18 -4.30 -13.76
CA THR A 279 -4.51 -3.75 -12.56
C THR A 279 -3.58 -2.58 -12.91
N ARG A 280 -2.79 -2.69 -13.98
CA ARG A 280 -1.88 -1.61 -14.42
C ARG A 280 -2.64 -0.37 -14.87
N ILE A 281 -3.72 -0.54 -15.63
CA ILE A 281 -4.59 0.55 -16.05
C ILE A 281 -5.23 1.22 -14.84
N LEU A 282 -5.73 0.44 -13.87
CA LEU A 282 -6.33 0.95 -12.64
C LEU A 282 -5.31 1.76 -11.82
N LEU A 283 -4.08 1.28 -11.68
CA LEU A 283 -3.01 2.02 -11.00
C LEU A 283 -2.71 3.37 -11.67
N ILE A 284 -2.52 3.38 -12.99
CA ILE A 284 -2.27 4.62 -13.76
C ILE A 284 -3.46 5.58 -13.65
N ALA A 285 -4.68 5.07 -13.81
CA ALA A 285 -5.90 5.85 -13.70
C ALA A 285 -6.06 6.46 -12.30
N SER A 286 -5.75 5.70 -11.23
CA SER A 286 -5.82 6.20 -9.86
C SER A 286 -4.82 7.34 -9.61
N MET A 287 -3.64 7.32 -10.23
CA MET A 287 -2.66 8.42 -10.18
C MET A 287 -3.15 9.65 -10.95
N GLY A 288 -3.70 9.45 -12.15
CA GLY A 288 -4.30 10.52 -12.94
C GLY A 288 -5.46 11.21 -12.20
N LEU A 289 -6.32 10.42 -11.54
CA LEU A 289 -7.44 10.93 -10.77
C LEU A 289 -6.98 11.66 -9.49
N THR A 290 -5.93 11.18 -8.82
CA THR A 290 -5.30 11.90 -7.70
C THR A 290 -4.90 13.31 -8.12
N TYR A 291 -4.25 13.43 -9.29
CA TYR A 291 -3.83 14.73 -9.82
C TYR A 291 -5.02 15.63 -10.17
N ALA A 292 -6.03 15.10 -10.86
CA ALA A 292 -7.24 15.85 -11.22
C ALA A 292 -7.97 16.41 -9.98
N ASN A 293 -8.20 15.57 -8.97
CA ASN A 293 -8.92 15.95 -7.75
C ASN A 293 -8.11 16.91 -6.87
N SER A 294 -6.77 16.84 -6.92
CA SER A 294 -5.93 17.80 -6.21
C SER A 294 -6.03 19.23 -6.78
N ARG A 295 -6.40 19.39 -8.06
CA ARG A 295 -6.55 20.70 -8.71
C ARG A 295 -7.94 21.31 -8.54
N SER A 296 -8.99 20.50 -8.55
CA SER A 296 -10.39 20.98 -8.49
C SER A 296 -10.81 21.55 -7.13
N ASN A 297 -10.00 21.32 -6.09
CA ASN A 297 -10.27 21.80 -4.74
C ASN A 297 -9.65 23.18 -4.43
N PHE A 298 -9.12 23.86 -5.45
CA PHE A 298 -8.58 25.23 -5.43
C PHE A 298 -9.32 26.12 -6.42
#